data_AF-A0A954XJ63-F1
#
_entry.id   AF-A0A954XJ63-F1
#
_cell.length_a   1.000
_cell.length_b   1.000
_cell.length_c   1.000
_cell.angle_alpha   90.00
_cell.angle_beta   90.00
_cell.angle_gamma   90.00
#
_symmetry.space_group_name_H-M   'P 1'
#
loop_
_entity.id
_entity.type
_entity.pdbx_description
1 polymer ?
#
loop_
_entity_poly.entity_id
_entity_poly.type
_entity_poly.pdbx_seq_one_letter_code
_entity_poly.pdbx_strand_id
1 'polypeptide(L)'
;MSRAPSNSPAQQAETKRVYVRAVSPRLRKVLYVVFALVALLGANALYLSSVTFLEFATGRTYQDFFYQYMFLLHLALGILLIVPYLVFGLVHMKAASGRRNRRAVKIGYALFIAGIAVLVTGILLTRVGSFDLKQPLARSVVYWLHIATPLAAAWLYWLHRLAGPRIKWRVARIYGFAVLSFVMLMLAFHSQDPRDWFQTAPAEGAKYFEPSLARTANGRFVSQDTMMMDDYCKSCHQDVYNGWFHSVHHISSFNNPAYLASVRETRRVVAERDGTVKASRWCAGCHDPVPFFSGAFDDPNFDDVNHPT
;
A
#
# COMPACT_ATOMS: atom_id res chain seq x y z
N MET A 1 88.33 -17.65 40.82
CA MET A 1 87.03 -18.16 41.34
C MET A 1 86.08 -16.99 41.50
N SER A 2 85.24 -16.73 40.49
CA SER A 2 84.34 -15.57 40.45
C SER A 2 82.90 -16.05 40.59
N ARG A 3 82.20 -15.58 41.64
CA ARG A 3 80.78 -15.85 41.88
C ARG A 3 79.95 -14.94 40.98
N ALA A 4 79.14 -15.53 40.09
CA ALA A 4 78.03 -14.86 39.44
C ALA A 4 76.72 -15.31 40.10
N PRO A 5 75.84 -14.40 40.55
CA PRO A 5 74.49 -14.78 40.98
C PRO A 5 73.60 -15.00 39.76
N SER A 6 72.83 -16.08 39.83
CA SER A 6 71.80 -16.51 38.90
C SER A 6 70.63 -15.53 38.84
N ASN A 7 70.42 -14.91 37.69
CA ASN A 7 69.15 -14.25 37.37
C ASN A 7 68.18 -15.28 36.80
N SER A 8 67.20 -15.71 37.60
CA SER A 8 66.01 -16.42 37.10
C SER A 8 65.06 -15.43 36.45
N PRO A 9 64.73 -15.55 35.15
CA PRO A 9 63.62 -14.80 34.57
C PRO A 9 62.32 -15.49 34.97
N ALA A 10 61.61 -14.92 35.94
CA ALA A 10 60.22 -15.24 36.18
C ALA A 10 59.44 -14.95 34.88
N GLN A 11 59.09 -16.02 34.16
CA GLN A 11 58.18 -15.98 33.02
C GLN A 11 56.81 -15.53 33.54
N GLN A 12 56.53 -14.22 33.41
CA GLN A 12 55.17 -13.72 33.44
C GLN A 12 54.46 -14.26 32.20
N ALA A 13 53.77 -15.40 32.35
CA ALA A 13 52.87 -15.91 31.35
C ALA A 13 51.72 -14.90 31.16
N GLU A 14 51.87 -14.02 30.18
CA GLU A 14 50.76 -13.21 29.67
C GLU A 14 49.66 -14.18 29.21
N THR A 15 48.60 -14.27 30.02
CA THR A 15 47.40 -15.02 29.68
C THR A 15 46.77 -14.36 28.46
N LYS A 16 47.08 -14.92 27.28
CA LYS A 16 46.55 -14.49 25.98
C LYS A 16 45.02 -14.64 26.01
N ARG A 17 44.31 -13.56 26.37
CA ARG A 17 42.85 -13.56 26.50
C ARG A 17 42.23 -14.04 25.20
N VAL A 18 41.59 -15.20 25.24
CA VAL A 18 40.92 -15.83 24.10
C VAL A 18 39.90 -14.85 23.53
N TYR A 19 39.99 -14.56 22.23
CA TYR A 19 39.05 -13.68 21.55
C TYR A 19 37.65 -14.29 21.54
N VAL A 20 36.75 -13.76 22.37
CA VAL A 20 35.33 -14.17 22.39
C VAL A 20 34.52 -13.27 21.45
N ARG A 21 33.85 -13.88 20.47
CA ARG A 21 32.93 -13.19 19.56
C ARG A 21 31.74 -12.64 20.36
N ALA A 22 31.40 -11.36 20.16
CA ALA A 22 30.25 -10.73 20.82
C ALA A 22 28.89 -11.31 20.39
N VAL A 23 28.84 -11.99 19.25
CA VAL A 23 27.63 -12.63 18.75
C VAL A 23 27.79 -14.14 18.88
N SER A 24 27.13 -14.70 19.89
CA SER A 24 27.05 -16.15 20.10
C SER A 24 26.29 -16.84 18.94
N PRO A 25 26.43 -18.17 18.75
CA PRO A 25 25.71 -18.89 17.71
C PRO A 25 24.18 -18.73 17.78
N ARG A 26 23.61 -18.72 19.01
CA ARG A 26 22.17 -18.49 19.23
C ARG A 26 21.78 -17.05 18.88
N LEU A 27 22.56 -16.06 19.32
CA LEU A 27 22.31 -14.65 19.02
C LEU A 27 22.44 -14.34 17.51
N ARG A 28 23.26 -15.10 16.79
CA ARG A 28 23.38 -14.98 15.33
C ARG A 28 22.09 -15.37 14.61
N LYS A 29 21.34 -16.37 15.10
CA LYS A 29 20.04 -16.73 14.52
C LYS A 29 19.05 -15.57 14.65
N VAL A 30 18.96 -14.97 15.83
CA VAL A 30 18.12 -13.78 16.08
C VAL A 30 18.55 -12.62 15.18
N LEU A 31 19.85 -12.39 15.01
CA LEU A 31 20.36 -11.37 14.10
C LEU A 31 19.90 -11.58 12.65
N TYR A 32 19.90 -12.83 12.16
CA TYR A 32 19.41 -13.10 10.81
C TYR A 32 17.90 -12.85 10.68
N VAL A 33 17.11 -13.16 11.70
CA VAL A 33 15.68 -12.81 11.75
C VAL A 33 15.51 -11.29 11.70
N VAL A 34 16.25 -10.54 12.53
CA VAL A 34 16.23 -9.07 12.52
C VAL A 34 16.60 -8.53 11.13
N PHE A 35 17.66 -9.05 10.50
CA PHE A 35 18.05 -8.62 9.16
C PHE A 35 17.00 -8.93 8.09
N ALA A 36 16.37 -10.10 8.15
CA ALA A 36 15.29 -10.46 7.22
C ALA A 36 14.09 -9.51 7.38
N LEU A 37 13.65 -9.27 8.62
CA LEU A 37 12.53 -8.37 8.91
C LEU A 37 12.83 -6.92 8.50
N VAL A 38 14.02 -6.41 8.82
CA VAL A 38 14.44 -5.05 8.41
C VAL A 38 14.54 -4.94 6.89
N ALA A 39 15.01 -5.98 6.20
CA ALA A 39 15.04 -6.00 4.73
C ALA A 39 13.63 -5.98 4.14
N LEU A 40 12.70 -6.80 4.65
CA LEU A 40 11.31 -6.78 4.20
C LEU A 40 10.62 -5.44 4.48
N LEU A 41 10.81 -4.88 5.68
CA LEU A 41 10.31 -3.55 6.03
C LEU A 41 10.90 -2.46 5.16
N GLY A 42 12.21 -2.52 4.86
CA GLY A 42 12.86 -1.55 3.98
C GLY A 42 12.31 -1.60 2.55
N ALA A 43 12.09 -2.80 2.00
CA ALA A 43 11.49 -2.98 0.68
C ALA A 43 10.06 -2.44 0.65
N ASN A 44 9.26 -2.80 1.65
CA ASN A 44 7.87 -2.37 1.77
C ASN A 44 7.74 -0.85 2.03
N ALA A 45 8.58 -0.26 2.87
CA ALA A 45 8.63 1.19 3.09
C ALA A 45 9.00 1.94 1.81
N LEU A 46 9.97 1.44 1.04
CA LEU A 46 10.33 2.04 -0.24
C LEU A 46 9.15 1.99 -1.21
N TYR A 47 8.46 0.86 -1.32
CA TYR A 47 7.24 0.75 -2.12
C TYR A 47 6.17 1.77 -1.69
N LEU A 48 5.80 1.81 -0.40
CA LEU A 48 4.76 2.72 0.12
C LEU A 48 5.12 4.18 -0.15
N SER A 49 6.37 4.57 0.14
CA SER A 49 6.86 5.94 -0.10
C SER A 49 6.87 6.29 -1.60
N SER A 50 7.11 5.31 -2.47
CA SER A 50 7.14 5.51 -3.92
C SER A 50 5.74 5.75 -4.49
N VAL A 51 4.73 5.02 -4.00
CA VAL A 51 3.32 5.27 -4.37
C VAL A 51 2.90 6.67 -3.89
N THR A 52 3.15 7.00 -2.62
CA THR A 52 2.84 8.33 -2.08
C THR A 52 3.56 9.46 -2.85
N PHE A 53 4.81 9.24 -3.26
CA PHE A 53 5.54 10.20 -4.09
C PHE A 53 4.92 10.34 -5.48
N LEU A 54 4.50 9.23 -6.11
CA LEU A 54 3.85 9.25 -7.42
C LEU A 54 2.51 10.00 -7.37
N GLU A 55 1.71 9.81 -6.30
CA GLU A 55 0.49 10.58 -6.08
C GLU A 55 0.79 12.08 -5.95
N PHE A 56 1.78 12.43 -5.12
CA PHE A 56 2.23 13.82 -4.97
C PHE A 56 2.68 14.43 -6.31
N ALA A 57 3.44 13.69 -7.11
CA ALA A 57 3.99 14.18 -8.38
C ALA A 57 2.94 14.34 -9.49
N THR A 58 1.87 13.54 -9.47
CA THR A 58 0.87 13.50 -10.55
C THR A 58 -0.47 14.16 -10.17
N GLY A 59 -0.73 14.37 -8.88
CA GLY A 59 -2.02 14.82 -8.36
C GLY A 59 -3.14 13.76 -8.49
N ARG A 60 -2.81 12.51 -8.84
CA ARG A 60 -3.76 11.39 -8.95
C ARG A 60 -3.67 10.49 -7.73
N THR A 61 -4.75 9.79 -7.40
CA THR A 61 -4.77 8.78 -6.33
C THR A 61 -4.38 7.41 -6.88
N TYR A 62 -3.37 6.79 -6.26
CA TYR A 62 -2.84 5.46 -6.57
C TYR A 62 -2.88 4.50 -5.37
N GLN A 63 -3.27 4.97 -4.19
CA GLN A 63 -3.48 4.14 -2.99
C GLN A 63 -4.72 3.24 -3.12
N ASP A 64 -4.58 2.17 -3.90
CA ASP A 64 -5.60 1.15 -4.10
C ASP A 64 -5.63 0.10 -2.98
N PHE A 65 -6.41 -0.97 -3.20
CA PHE A 65 -6.53 -2.08 -2.24
C PHE A 65 -5.20 -2.80 -1.97
N PHE A 66 -4.32 -2.90 -2.97
CA PHE A 66 -3.00 -3.51 -2.80
C PHE A 66 -2.09 -2.63 -1.93
N TYR A 67 -2.15 -1.30 -2.09
CA TYR A 67 -1.47 -0.37 -1.19
C TYR A 67 -1.91 -0.58 0.26
N GLN A 68 -3.22 -0.76 0.52
CA GLN A 68 -3.74 -1.00 1.87
C GLN A 68 -3.20 -2.31 2.46
N TYR A 69 -3.10 -3.38 1.69
CA TYR A 69 -2.46 -4.62 2.15
C TYR A 69 -0.97 -4.45 2.41
N MET A 70 -0.25 -3.70 1.58
CA MET A 70 1.16 -3.41 1.80
C MET A 70 1.37 -2.54 3.04
N PHE A 71 0.46 -1.62 3.33
CA PHE A 71 0.44 -0.85 4.57
C PHE A 71 0.19 -1.78 5.77
N LEU A 72 -0.82 -2.66 5.71
CA LEU A 72 -1.07 -3.65 6.75
C LEU A 72 0.14 -4.56 6.99
N LEU A 73 0.80 -5.01 5.91
CA LEU A 73 2.03 -5.77 5.98
C LEU A 73 3.14 -4.99 6.70
N HIS A 74 3.27 -3.69 6.45
CA HIS A 74 4.20 -2.81 7.16
C HIS A 74 3.96 -2.86 8.67
N LEU A 75 2.70 -2.71 9.09
CA LEU A 75 2.30 -2.75 10.50
C LEU A 75 2.63 -4.11 11.12
N ALA A 76 2.24 -5.20 10.46
CA ALA A 76 2.48 -6.55 10.96
C ALA A 76 3.98 -6.86 11.09
N LEU A 77 4.79 -6.53 10.08
CA LEU A 77 6.25 -6.70 10.12
C LEU A 77 6.90 -5.82 11.19
N GLY A 78 6.42 -4.59 11.36
CA GLY A 78 6.89 -3.65 12.37
C GLY A 78 6.67 -4.19 13.78
N ILE A 79 5.46 -4.71 14.07
CA ILE A 79 5.14 -5.34 15.36
C ILE A 79 5.99 -6.59 15.57
N LEU A 80 6.11 -7.44 14.55
CA LEU A 80 6.91 -8.67 14.61
C LEU A 80 8.41 -8.39 14.87
N LEU A 81 8.94 -7.25 14.39
CA LEU A 81 10.34 -6.86 14.59
C LEU A 81 10.66 -6.47 16.05
N ILE A 82 9.68 -5.98 16.82
CA ILE A 82 9.91 -5.40 18.17
C ILE A 82 10.68 -6.38 19.06
N VAL A 83 10.13 -7.58 19.28
CA VAL A 83 10.71 -8.58 20.19
C VAL A 83 12.11 -9.03 19.76
N PRO A 84 12.35 -9.54 18.54
CA PRO A 84 13.67 -9.98 18.14
C PRO A 84 14.71 -8.84 18.13
N TYR A 85 14.29 -7.61 17.78
CA TYR A 85 15.18 -6.45 17.85
C TYR A 85 15.61 -6.11 19.27
N LEU A 86 14.66 -6.03 20.22
CA LEU A 86 14.95 -5.73 21.62
C LEU A 86 15.80 -6.83 22.27
N VAL A 87 15.46 -8.10 22.04
CA VAL A 87 16.23 -9.25 22.55
C VAL A 87 17.66 -9.21 21.99
N PHE A 88 17.82 -9.00 20.68
CA PHE A 88 19.14 -8.91 20.07
C PHE A 88 19.95 -7.73 20.65
N GLY A 89 19.35 -6.53 20.68
CA GLY A 89 20.01 -5.31 21.11
C GLY A 89 20.48 -5.38 22.57
N LEU A 90 19.60 -5.76 23.49
CA LEU A 90 19.93 -5.85 24.93
C LEU A 90 21.04 -6.87 25.21
N VAL A 91 20.92 -8.08 24.64
CA VAL A 91 21.94 -9.13 24.82
C VAL A 91 23.27 -8.73 24.18
N HIS A 92 23.23 -8.13 22.99
CA HIS A 92 24.42 -7.66 22.30
C HIS A 92 25.13 -6.53 23.07
N MET A 93 24.38 -5.56 23.59
CA MET A 93 24.91 -4.47 24.40
C MET A 93 25.58 -4.98 25.67
N LYS A 94 24.91 -5.89 26.41
CA LYS A 94 25.48 -6.49 27.63
C LYS A 94 26.79 -7.23 27.35
N ALA A 95 26.86 -7.96 26.23
CA ALA A 95 28.06 -8.67 25.82
C ALA A 95 29.19 -7.73 25.32
N ALA A 96 28.85 -6.55 24.81
CA ALA A 96 29.81 -5.62 24.20
C ALA A 96 30.26 -4.48 25.14
N SER A 97 29.55 -4.23 26.26
CA SER A 97 29.77 -3.09 27.16
C SER A 97 31.20 -2.98 27.72
N GLY A 98 31.86 -4.12 27.96
CA GLY A 98 33.22 -4.20 28.48
C GLY A 98 34.34 -4.09 27.43
N ARG A 99 34.03 -3.85 26.15
CA ARG A 99 35.05 -3.84 25.08
C ARG A 99 35.89 -2.57 25.06
N ARG A 100 37.17 -2.73 24.72
CA ARG A 100 38.19 -1.66 24.69
C ARG A 100 37.89 -0.56 23.66
N ASN A 101 37.28 -0.89 22.52
CA ASN A 101 36.86 0.10 21.53
C ASN A 101 35.58 0.82 21.97
N ARG A 102 35.71 1.81 22.84
CA ARG A 102 34.59 2.59 23.39
C ARG A 102 33.80 3.34 22.31
N ARG A 103 34.44 3.76 21.21
CA ARG A 103 33.75 4.45 20.10
C ARG A 103 32.74 3.52 19.43
N ALA A 104 33.12 2.30 19.11
CA ALA A 104 32.22 1.32 18.50
C ALA A 104 31.04 0.95 19.42
N VAL A 105 31.28 0.86 20.73
CA VAL A 105 30.23 0.63 21.72
C VAL A 105 29.24 1.79 21.77
N LYS A 106 29.72 3.05 21.81
CA LYS A 106 28.86 4.25 21.78
C LYS A 106 28.00 4.32 20.52
N ILE A 107 28.58 4.03 19.34
CA ILE A 107 27.83 3.96 18.07
C ILE A 107 26.77 2.85 18.15
N GLY A 108 27.09 1.71 18.75
CA GLY A 108 26.13 0.62 18.97
C GLY A 108 24.94 1.05 19.85
N TYR A 109 25.19 1.83 20.90
CA TYR A 109 24.12 2.40 21.74
C TYR A 109 23.27 3.41 20.98
N ALA A 110 23.89 4.31 20.21
CA ALA A 110 23.18 5.26 19.37
C ALA A 110 22.29 4.55 18.34
N LEU A 111 22.80 3.49 17.70
CA LEU A 111 22.01 2.66 16.78
C LEU A 111 20.83 1.98 17.47
N PHE A 112 21.03 1.45 18.68
CA PHE A 112 19.95 0.81 19.44
C PHE A 112 18.85 1.81 19.81
N ILE A 113 19.23 3.00 20.27
CA ILE A 113 18.29 4.08 20.59
C ILE A 113 17.55 4.54 19.33
N ALA A 114 18.24 4.69 18.20
CA ALA A 114 17.62 5.06 16.93
C ALA A 114 16.56 4.02 16.50
N GLY A 115 16.85 2.73 16.62
CA GLY A 115 15.85 1.70 16.30
C GLY A 115 14.69 1.65 17.30
N ILE A 116 14.92 1.90 18.60
CA ILE A 116 13.81 2.11 19.55
C ILE A 116 12.94 3.29 19.11
N ALA A 117 13.54 4.41 18.70
CA ALA A 117 12.80 5.57 18.22
C ALA A 117 11.94 5.23 16.99
N VAL A 118 12.45 4.44 16.03
CA VAL A 118 11.66 3.94 14.89
C VAL A 118 10.46 3.12 15.36
N LEU A 119 10.66 2.18 16.29
CA LEU A 119 9.59 1.32 16.80
C LEU A 119 8.53 2.12 17.57
N VAL A 120 8.95 3.03 18.45
CA VAL A 120 8.06 3.86 19.25
C VAL A 120 7.27 4.81 18.35
N THR A 121 7.92 5.47 17.40
CA THR A 121 7.23 6.35 16.43
C THR A 121 6.25 5.57 15.56
N GLY A 122 6.60 4.35 15.14
CA GLY A 122 5.69 3.46 14.41
C GLY A 122 4.44 3.13 15.21
N ILE A 123 4.60 2.73 16.49
CA ILE A 123 3.47 2.47 17.40
C ILE A 123 2.62 3.74 17.56
N LEU A 124 3.23 4.89 17.86
CA LEU A 124 2.52 6.17 18.05
C LEU A 124 1.70 6.63 16.84
N LEU A 125 2.06 6.21 15.63
CA LEU A 125 1.32 6.54 14.40
C LEU A 125 0.11 5.62 14.15
N THR A 126 0.05 4.48 14.82
CA THR A 126 -1.09 3.54 14.71
C THR A 126 -2.37 4.17 15.24
N ARG A 127 -3.51 3.68 14.73
CA ARG A 127 -4.85 4.05 15.17
C ARG A 127 -5.59 2.77 15.56
N VAL A 128 -5.62 2.46 16.85
CA VAL A 128 -6.23 1.23 17.37
C VAL A 128 -7.07 1.55 18.60
N GLY A 129 -8.40 1.42 18.47
CA GLY A 129 -9.34 1.75 19.55
C GLY A 129 -9.15 3.19 20.03
N SER A 130 -8.87 3.37 21.33
CA SER A 130 -8.63 4.68 21.94
C SER A 130 -7.21 5.24 21.71
N PHE A 131 -6.30 4.45 21.12
CA PHE A 131 -4.94 4.87 20.82
C PHE A 131 -4.89 5.57 19.46
N ASP A 132 -4.99 6.89 19.46
CA ASP A 132 -4.88 7.74 18.27
C ASP A 132 -4.25 9.09 18.65
N LEU A 133 -3.11 9.41 18.04
CA LEU A 133 -2.46 10.70 18.20
C LEU A 133 -3.20 11.75 17.36
N LYS A 134 -4.22 12.38 17.96
CA LYS A 134 -5.11 13.34 17.31
C LYS A 134 -4.51 14.73 17.09
N GLN A 135 -3.55 15.13 17.92
CA GLN A 135 -2.98 16.48 17.82
C GLN A 135 -2.14 16.60 16.53
N PRO A 136 -2.48 17.53 15.60
CA PRO A 136 -1.88 17.55 14.27
C PRO A 136 -0.36 17.76 14.26
N LEU A 137 0.14 18.67 15.10
CA LEU A 137 1.56 18.96 15.19
C LEU A 137 2.35 17.76 15.71
N ALA A 138 1.93 17.15 16.84
CA ALA A 138 2.58 15.95 17.35
C ALA A 138 2.58 14.81 16.32
N ARG A 139 1.45 14.57 15.64
CA ARG A 139 1.38 13.54 14.61
C ARG A 139 2.34 13.79 13.45
N SER A 140 2.43 15.04 12.98
CA SER A 140 3.37 15.44 11.92
C SER A 140 4.83 15.24 12.37
N VAL A 141 5.17 15.66 13.58
CA VAL A 141 6.53 15.47 14.14
C VAL A 141 6.87 13.99 14.23
N VAL A 142 5.96 13.16 14.78
CA VAL A 142 6.17 11.71 14.89
C VAL A 142 6.30 11.08 13.50
N TYR A 143 5.51 11.50 12.52
CA TYR A 143 5.59 11.03 11.13
C TYR A 143 6.97 11.32 10.52
N TRP A 144 7.44 12.56 10.61
CA TRP A 144 8.76 12.92 10.08
C TRP A 144 9.89 12.22 10.82
N LEU A 145 9.77 12.03 12.14
CA LEU A 145 10.72 11.22 12.90
C LEU A 145 10.72 9.77 12.41
N HIS A 146 9.55 9.18 12.13
CA HIS A 146 9.45 7.81 11.63
C HIS A 146 10.09 7.62 10.26
N ILE A 147 10.16 8.68 9.43
CA ILE A 147 10.85 8.68 8.14
C ILE A 147 12.36 8.94 8.28
N ALA A 148 12.75 9.90 9.12
CA ALA A 148 14.15 10.31 9.25
C ALA A 148 14.99 9.34 10.08
N THR A 149 14.42 8.75 11.15
CA THR A 149 15.16 7.88 12.07
C THR A 149 15.66 6.58 11.45
N PRO A 150 14.95 5.89 10.52
CA PRO A 150 15.51 4.74 9.80
C PRO A 150 16.73 5.10 8.93
N LEU A 151 16.74 6.28 8.31
CA LEU A 151 17.89 6.75 7.52
C LEU A 151 19.11 6.96 8.42
N ALA A 152 18.91 7.60 9.58
CA ALA A 152 19.94 7.74 10.59
C ALA A 152 20.41 6.38 11.14
N ALA A 153 19.50 5.43 11.37
CA ALA A 153 19.84 4.08 11.82
C ALA A 153 20.67 3.32 10.78
N ALA A 154 20.34 3.43 9.49
CA ALA A 154 21.13 2.83 8.41
C ALA A 154 22.56 3.39 8.36
N TRP A 155 22.70 4.70 8.50
CA TRP A 155 24.00 5.37 8.59
C TRP A 155 24.80 4.92 9.83
N LEU A 156 24.18 4.92 11.01
CA LEU A 156 24.80 4.45 12.26
C LEU A 156 25.19 2.97 12.18
N TYR A 157 24.40 2.14 11.51
CA TYR A 157 24.72 0.74 11.27
C TYR A 157 25.95 0.59 10.37
N TRP A 158 26.06 1.40 9.31
CA TRP A 158 27.25 1.43 8.47
C TRP A 158 28.51 1.77 9.29
N LEU A 159 28.46 2.85 10.07
CA LEU A 159 29.56 3.25 10.97
C LEU A 159 29.89 2.18 12.01
N HIS A 160 28.88 1.55 12.61
CA HIS A 160 29.05 0.45 13.56
C HIS A 160 29.79 -0.74 12.91
N ARG A 161 29.53 -0.99 11.62
CA ARG A 161 30.11 -2.12 10.89
C ARG A 161 31.54 -1.88 10.42
N LEU A 162 32.02 -0.64 10.36
CA LEU A 162 33.43 -0.33 10.09
C LEU A 162 34.38 -0.95 11.14
N ALA A 163 33.90 -1.14 12.38
CA ALA A 163 34.64 -1.80 13.46
C ALA A 163 34.45 -3.33 13.51
N GLY A 164 33.67 -3.91 12.58
CA GLY A 164 33.29 -5.32 12.56
C GLY A 164 33.64 -6.02 11.23
N PRO A 165 33.05 -7.20 10.96
CA PRO A 165 33.28 -7.90 9.69
C PRO A 165 32.75 -7.09 8.50
N ARG A 166 33.48 -7.07 7.39
CA ARG A 166 33.11 -6.29 6.18
C ARG A 166 31.69 -6.59 5.69
N ILE A 167 31.02 -5.57 5.18
CA ILE A 167 29.70 -5.69 4.54
C ILE A 167 29.87 -6.47 3.22
N LYS A 168 29.00 -7.47 3.00
CA LYS A 168 28.96 -8.22 1.75
C LYS A 168 28.18 -7.43 0.69
N TRP A 169 28.83 -6.47 0.04
CA TRP A 169 28.21 -5.59 -0.97
C TRP A 169 27.51 -6.33 -2.12
N ARG A 170 27.93 -7.56 -2.46
CA ARG A 170 27.22 -8.40 -3.43
C ARG A 170 25.77 -8.67 -3.02
N VAL A 171 25.54 -9.00 -1.74
CA VAL A 171 24.18 -9.27 -1.22
C VAL A 171 23.35 -7.99 -1.23
N ALA A 172 23.94 -6.87 -0.81
CA ALA A 172 23.26 -5.57 -0.83
C ALA A 172 22.84 -5.16 -2.25
N ARG A 173 23.69 -5.37 -3.27
CA ARG A 173 23.35 -5.09 -4.67
C ARG A 173 22.23 -5.99 -5.19
N ILE A 174 22.26 -7.29 -4.90
CA ILE A 174 21.21 -8.23 -5.33
C ILE A 174 19.87 -7.85 -4.68
N TYR A 175 19.88 -7.60 -3.37
CA TYR A 175 18.70 -7.13 -2.64
C TYR A 175 18.17 -5.81 -3.22
N GLY A 176 19.05 -4.82 -3.41
CA GLY A 176 18.67 -3.52 -3.97
C GLY A 176 18.06 -3.64 -5.35
N PHE A 177 18.65 -4.45 -6.23
CA PHE A 177 18.09 -4.73 -7.56
C PHE A 177 16.71 -5.39 -7.47
N ALA A 178 16.56 -6.44 -6.65
CA ALA A 178 15.28 -7.13 -6.49
C ALA A 178 14.17 -6.19 -5.97
N VAL A 179 14.48 -5.36 -4.97
CA VAL A 179 13.53 -4.38 -4.44
C VAL A 179 13.18 -3.33 -5.48
N LEU A 180 14.16 -2.76 -6.19
CA LEU A 180 13.90 -1.75 -7.22
C LEU A 180 13.07 -2.34 -8.37
N SER A 181 13.38 -3.54 -8.84
CA SER A 181 12.57 -4.23 -9.87
C SER A 181 11.14 -4.46 -9.40
N PHE A 182 10.95 -4.91 -8.15
CA PHE A 182 9.62 -5.08 -7.57
C PHE A 182 8.86 -3.75 -7.50
N VAL A 183 9.47 -2.70 -6.95
CA VAL A 183 8.85 -1.38 -6.84
C VAL A 183 8.46 -0.84 -8.22
N MET A 184 9.38 -0.88 -9.20
CA MET A 184 9.10 -0.40 -10.56
C MET A 184 7.96 -1.18 -11.23
N LEU A 185 7.93 -2.51 -11.06
CA LEU A 185 6.86 -3.34 -11.58
C LEU A 185 5.52 -2.96 -10.94
N MET A 186 5.47 -2.80 -9.61
CA MET A 186 4.25 -2.43 -8.92
C MET A 186 3.78 -1.02 -9.30
N LEU A 187 4.68 -0.05 -9.41
CA LEU A 187 4.34 1.31 -9.88
C LEU A 187 3.75 1.28 -11.29
N ALA A 188 4.28 0.44 -12.18
CA ALA A 188 3.71 0.27 -13.52
C ALA A 188 2.29 -0.33 -13.47
N PHE A 189 2.02 -1.26 -12.54
CA PHE A 189 0.66 -1.76 -12.32
C PHE A 189 -0.26 -0.68 -11.73
N HIS A 190 0.17 0.07 -10.72
CA HIS A 190 -0.64 1.17 -10.16
C HIS A 190 -0.92 2.28 -11.17
N SER A 191 -0.03 2.50 -12.15
CA SER A 191 -0.25 3.50 -13.20
C SER A 191 -1.34 3.11 -14.20
N GLN A 192 -1.83 1.88 -14.14
CA GLN A 192 -2.91 1.38 -14.99
C GLN A 192 -4.21 1.36 -14.18
N ASP A 193 -5.32 1.74 -14.82
CA ASP A 193 -6.65 1.54 -14.26
C ASP A 193 -7.28 0.31 -14.93
N PRO A 194 -7.43 -0.84 -14.22
CA PRO A 194 -8.06 -2.03 -14.78
C PRO A 194 -9.49 -1.78 -15.25
N ARG A 195 -10.17 -0.75 -14.72
CA ARG A 195 -11.53 -0.41 -15.14
C ARG A 195 -11.56 0.11 -16.56
N ASP A 196 -10.49 0.72 -17.04
CA ASP A 196 -10.39 1.21 -18.43
C ASP A 196 -10.10 0.07 -19.41
N TRP A 197 -9.71 -1.11 -18.93
CA TRP A 197 -9.42 -2.25 -19.80
C TRP A 197 -10.70 -2.75 -20.45
N PHE A 198 -10.63 -3.01 -21.75
CA PHE A 198 -11.74 -3.55 -22.55
C PHE A 198 -13.02 -2.66 -22.59
N GLN A 199 -12.96 -1.41 -22.11
CA GLN A 199 -14.08 -0.48 -22.26
C GLN A 199 -14.32 -0.12 -23.72
N THR A 200 -15.55 -0.37 -24.17
CA THR A 200 -16.07 0.08 -25.47
C THR A 200 -16.42 1.57 -25.41
N ALA A 201 -16.16 2.27 -26.51
CA ALA A 201 -16.58 3.65 -26.68
C ALA A 201 -17.74 3.74 -27.69
N PRO A 202 -18.66 4.71 -27.54
CA PRO A 202 -19.66 4.96 -28.56
C PRO A 202 -18.99 5.33 -29.89
N ALA A 203 -19.49 4.80 -31.00
CA ALA A 203 -18.99 5.15 -32.34
C ALA A 203 -19.11 6.67 -32.62
N GLU A 204 -20.11 7.31 -32.02
CA GLU A 204 -20.38 8.76 -32.12
C GLU A 204 -19.55 9.60 -31.15
N GLY A 205 -18.71 8.98 -30.33
CA GLY A 205 -17.97 9.62 -29.24
C GLY A 205 -18.92 10.37 -28.29
N ALA A 206 -18.54 11.58 -27.90
CA ALA A 206 -19.31 12.40 -26.96
C ALA A 206 -20.75 12.71 -27.42
N LYS A 207 -21.01 12.71 -28.74
CA LYS A 207 -22.34 12.98 -29.29
C LYS A 207 -23.36 11.89 -28.95
N TYR A 208 -22.90 10.69 -28.59
CA TYR A 208 -23.79 9.64 -28.09
C TYR A 208 -24.61 10.13 -26.88
N PHE A 209 -24.01 10.94 -26.01
CA PHE A 209 -24.65 11.41 -24.78
C PHE A 209 -25.65 12.56 -25.00
N GLU A 210 -25.72 13.10 -26.21
CA GLU A 210 -26.71 14.12 -26.58
C GLU A 210 -28.06 13.47 -26.95
N PRO A 211 -29.20 14.10 -26.59
CA PRO A 211 -29.32 15.43 -25.98
C PRO A 211 -29.29 15.45 -24.44
N SER A 212 -29.24 14.30 -23.76
CA SER A 212 -29.36 14.23 -22.28
C SER A 212 -28.25 14.97 -21.51
N LEU A 213 -27.07 15.12 -22.13
CA LEU A 213 -25.83 15.61 -21.53
C LEU A 213 -25.31 14.76 -20.36
N ALA A 214 -25.99 13.67 -20.01
CA ALA A 214 -25.53 12.70 -19.03
C ALA A 214 -24.38 11.89 -19.65
N ARG A 215 -23.17 12.02 -19.10
CA ARG A 215 -21.95 11.44 -19.68
C ARG A 215 -21.06 10.82 -18.62
N THR A 216 -20.24 9.86 -19.02
CA THR A 216 -19.22 9.25 -18.17
C THR A 216 -17.97 10.14 -18.10
N ALA A 217 -17.15 9.96 -17.06
CA ALA A 217 -15.97 10.80 -16.83
C ALA A 217 -14.94 10.74 -17.99
N ASN A 218 -14.88 9.61 -18.69
CA ASN A 218 -13.96 9.36 -19.80
C ASN A 218 -14.68 9.28 -21.17
N GLY A 219 -16.01 9.48 -21.21
CA GLY A 219 -16.82 9.40 -22.43
C GLY A 219 -16.97 7.99 -23.02
N ARG A 220 -16.60 6.94 -22.27
CA ARG A 220 -16.74 5.53 -22.65
C ARG A 220 -17.97 4.90 -22.00
N PHE A 221 -18.36 3.72 -22.47
CA PHE A 221 -19.41 2.95 -21.82
C PHE A 221 -18.94 2.37 -20.48
N VAL A 222 -19.89 2.20 -19.56
CA VAL A 222 -19.71 1.48 -18.29
C VAL A 222 -20.36 0.11 -18.44
N SER A 223 -19.68 -0.94 -17.96
CA SER A 223 -20.26 -2.29 -17.97
C SER A 223 -21.60 -2.31 -17.24
N GLN A 224 -22.61 -2.93 -17.87
CA GLN A 224 -23.92 -3.16 -17.25
C GLN A 224 -23.79 -3.95 -15.95
N ASP A 225 -22.98 -5.00 -15.94
CA ASP A 225 -22.76 -5.84 -14.76
C ASP A 225 -22.25 -5.02 -13.57
N THR A 226 -21.37 -4.05 -13.83
CA THR A 226 -20.83 -3.14 -12.80
C THR A 226 -21.90 -2.19 -12.24
N MET A 227 -22.87 -1.78 -13.07
CA MET A 227 -23.96 -0.91 -12.64
C MET A 227 -25.11 -1.68 -11.98
N MET A 228 -25.20 -3.00 -12.18
CA MET A 228 -26.26 -3.87 -11.66
C MET A 228 -25.75 -4.82 -10.56
N MET A 229 -24.86 -4.35 -9.68
CA MET A 229 -24.29 -5.15 -8.59
C MET A 229 -25.13 -5.13 -7.29
N ASP A 230 -26.46 -5.08 -7.40
CA ASP A 230 -27.35 -4.87 -6.26
C ASP A 230 -27.23 -5.98 -5.21
N ASP A 231 -27.09 -7.24 -5.64
CA ASP A 231 -26.90 -8.39 -4.74
C ASP A 231 -25.62 -8.29 -3.90
N TYR A 232 -24.54 -7.77 -4.49
CA TYR A 232 -23.31 -7.51 -3.77
C TYR A 232 -23.51 -6.43 -2.72
N CYS A 233 -24.13 -5.31 -3.09
CA CYS A 233 -24.41 -4.21 -2.17
C CYS A 233 -25.33 -4.63 -1.02
N LYS A 234 -26.37 -5.42 -1.32
CA LYS A 234 -27.34 -5.97 -0.37
C LYS A 234 -26.70 -6.83 0.70
N SER A 235 -25.60 -7.53 0.40
CA SER A 235 -24.91 -8.38 1.37
C SER A 235 -24.38 -7.61 2.60
N CYS A 236 -24.09 -6.31 2.43
CA CYS A 236 -23.61 -5.42 3.49
C CYS A 236 -24.60 -4.30 3.86
N HIS A 237 -25.47 -3.87 2.94
CA HIS A 237 -26.38 -2.73 3.07
C HIS A 237 -27.86 -3.13 2.89
N GLN A 238 -28.29 -4.15 3.63
CA GLN A 238 -29.60 -4.76 3.45
C GLN A 238 -30.77 -3.81 3.78
N ASP A 239 -30.62 -2.95 4.78
CA ASP A 239 -31.61 -1.95 5.17
C ASP A 239 -31.84 -0.90 4.07
N VAL A 240 -30.74 -0.37 3.50
CA VAL A 240 -30.78 0.55 2.36
C VAL A 240 -31.41 -0.12 1.14
N TYR A 241 -31.01 -1.35 0.84
CA TYR A 241 -31.58 -2.13 -0.24
C TYR A 241 -33.10 -2.31 -0.06
N ASN A 242 -33.55 -2.71 1.13
CA ASN A 242 -34.98 -2.90 1.40
C ASN A 242 -35.75 -1.57 1.26
N GLY A 243 -35.16 -0.45 1.70
CA GLY A 243 -35.74 0.88 1.54
C GLY A 243 -35.93 1.26 0.06
N TRP A 244 -34.90 1.03 -0.77
CA TRP A 244 -34.98 1.26 -2.21
C TRP A 244 -35.98 0.30 -2.89
N PHE A 245 -35.86 -1.01 -2.63
CA PHE A 245 -36.66 -2.07 -3.26
C PHE A 245 -38.17 -1.88 -3.04
N HIS A 246 -38.57 -1.41 -1.85
CA HIS A 246 -39.96 -1.11 -1.54
C HIS A 246 -40.41 0.32 -1.91
N SER A 247 -39.54 1.12 -2.54
CA SER A 247 -39.86 2.49 -2.97
C SER A 247 -40.25 2.54 -4.45
N VAL A 248 -40.90 3.64 -4.82
CA VAL A 248 -41.19 3.96 -6.24
C VAL A 248 -39.92 4.12 -7.09
N HIS A 249 -38.76 4.37 -6.46
CA HIS A 249 -37.49 4.53 -7.17
C HIS A 249 -36.88 3.21 -7.66
N HIS A 250 -37.34 2.06 -7.15
CA HIS A 250 -36.99 0.77 -7.74
C HIS A 250 -37.62 0.61 -9.14
N ILE A 251 -38.76 1.25 -9.37
CA ILE A 251 -39.54 1.18 -10.61
C ILE A 251 -39.25 2.42 -11.48
N SER A 252 -37.98 2.58 -11.87
CA SER A 252 -37.46 3.83 -12.44
C SER A 252 -37.15 3.80 -13.95
N SER A 253 -37.15 2.63 -14.58
CA SER A 253 -36.78 2.42 -16.00
C SER A 253 -37.88 1.62 -16.72
N PHE A 254 -37.51 0.69 -17.60
CA PHE A 254 -38.43 -0.14 -18.38
C PHE A 254 -39.32 -1.07 -17.55
N ASN A 255 -38.92 -1.36 -16.31
CA ASN A 255 -39.73 -2.05 -15.32
C ASN A 255 -40.98 -1.25 -14.85
N ASN A 256 -41.12 0.02 -15.28
CA ASN A 256 -42.29 0.87 -15.03
C ASN A 256 -43.22 0.90 -16.26
N PRO A 257 -44.45 0.33 -16.18
CA PRO A 257 -45.34 0.23 -17.34
C PRO A 257 -45.74 1.56 -17.96
N ALA A 258 -45.94 2.61 -17.14
CA ALA A 258 -46.32 3.93 -17.64
C ALA A 258 -45.16 4.59 -18.39
N TYR A 259 -43.95 4.43 -17.85
CA TYR A 259 -42.72 4.91 -18.49
C TYR A 259 -42.43 4.16 -19.79
N LEU A 260 -42.47 2.82 -19.76
CA LEU A 260 -42.25 1.94 -20.91
C LEU A 260 -43.16 2.32 -22.08
N ALA A 261 -44.47 2.49 -21.83
CA ALA A 261 -45.41 2.92 -22.86
C ALA A 261 -45.04 4.30 -23.44
N SER A 262 -44.66 5.26 -22.59
CA SER A 262 -44.30 6.62 -23.00
C SER A 262 -43.03 6.66 -23.86
N VAL A 263 -41.98 5.92 -23.47
CA VAL A 263 -40.72 5.86 -24.22
C VAL A 263 -40.89 5.13 -25.53
N ARG A 264 -41.63 4.02 -25.57
CA ARG A 264 -41.90 3.29 -26.81
C ARG A 264 -42.65 4.14 -27.83
N GLU A 265 -43.69 4.84 -27.39
CA GLU A 265 -44.42 5.76 -28.28
C GLU A 265 -43.52 6.91 -28.75
N THR A 266 -42.71 7.47 -27.85
CA THR A 266 -41.73 8.51 -28.22
C THR A 266 -40.73 8.00 -29.26
N ARG A 267 -40.17 6.80 -29.06
CA ARG A 267 -39.23 6.17 -30.00
C ARG A 267 -39.90 5.94 -31.36
N ARG A 268 -41.16 5.47 -31.39
CA ARG A 268 -41.93 5.28 -32.62
C ARG A 268 -42.14 6.59 -33.37
N VAL A 269 -42.69 7.61 -32.71
CA VAL A 269 -43.02 8.91 -33.34
C VAL A 269 -41.75 9.63 -33.82
N VAL A 270 -40.67 9.61 -33.03
CA VAL A 270 -39.40 10.23 -33.44
C VAL A 270 -38.76 9.45 -34.58
N ALA A 271 -38.80 8.11 -34.57
CA ALA A 271 -38.29 7.32 -35.69
C ALA A 271 -39.05 7.62 -36.99
N GLU A 272 -40.38 7.75 -36.93
CA GLU A 272 -41.21 8.13 -38.10
C GLU A 272 -40.90 9.55 -38.61
N ARG A 273 -40.63 10.50 -37.70
CA ARG A 273 -40.35 11.90 -38.05
C ARG A 273 -38.92 12.14 -38.55
N ASP A 274 -37.93 11.58 -37.86
CA ASP A 274 -36.51 11.92 -37.99
C ASP A 274 -35.66 10.78 -38.57
N GLY A 275 -36.22 9.58 -38.75
CA GLY A 275 -35.50 8.39 -39.19
C GLY A 275 -34.55 7.81 -38.13
N THR A 276 -34.66 8.23 -36.87
CA THR A 276 -33.79 7.78 -35.77
C THR A 276 -34.49 7.88 -34.42
N VAL A 277 -34.09 7.06 -33.44
CA VAL A 277 -34.63 7.09 -32.08
C VAL A 277 -33.82 7.96 -31.12
N LYS A 278 -32.76 8.63 -31.59
CA LYS A 278 -31.78 9.35 -30.74
C LYS A 278 -32.38 10.41 -29.82
N ALA A 279 -33.50 11.03 -30.19
CA ALA A 279 -34.16 12.00 -29.30
C ALA A 279 -34.60 11.35 -27.97
N SER A 280 -34.90 10.04 -27.98
CA SER A 280 -35.27 9.30 -26.75
C SER A 280 -34.11 9.17 -25.75
N ARG A 281 -32.85 9.41 -26.17
CA ARG A 281 -31.71 9.47 -25.25
C ARG A 281 -31.87 10.56 -24.20
N TRP A 282 -32.65 11.61 -24.48
CA TRP A 282 -33.04 12.62 -23.48
C TRP A 282 -33.63 11.98 -22.23
N CYS A 283 -34.55 11.02 -22.41
CA CYS A 283 -35.20 10.30 -21.34
C CYS A 283 -34.22 9.32 -20.68
N ALA A 284 -33.41 8.63 -21.49
CA ALA A 284 -32.49 7.59 -21.04
C ALA A 284 -31.43 8.08 -20.06
N GLY A 285 -30.93 9.31 -20.24
CA GLY A 285 -29.92 9.88 -19.36
C GLY A 285 -30.35 10.03 -17.90
N CYS A 286 -31.66 10.10 -17.62
CA CYS A 286 -32.21 10.21 -16.27
C CYS A 286 -32.93 8.94 -15.80
N HIS A 287 -33.66 8.27 -16.69
CA HIS A 287 -34.53 7.15 -16.33
C HIS A 287 -33.93 5.77 -16.65
N ASP A 288 -33.09 5.68 -17.67
CA ASP A 288 -32.50 4.42 -18.12
C ASP A 288 -30.97 4.43 -18.06
N PRO A 289 -30.36 4.82 -16.92
CA PRO A 289 -28.91 5.00 -16.85
C PRO A 289 -28.14 3.73 -17.18
N VAL A 290 -28.64 2.55 -16.76
CA VAL A 290 -27.96 1.27 -17.01
C VAL A 290 -27.89 0.94 -18.50
N PRO A 291 -29.00 0.83 -19.25
CA PRO A 291 -28.91 0.56 -20.69
C PRO A 291 -28.29 1.73 -21.46
N PHE A 292 -28.44 2.98 -21.00
CA PHE A 292 -27.85 4.13 -21.69
C PHE A 292 -26.32 4.16 -21.59
N PHE A 293 -25.76 4.01 -20.38
CA PHE A 293 -24.31 4.05 -20.16
C PHE A 293 -23.59 2.77 -20.56
N SER A 294 -24.30 1.64 -20.71
CA SER A 294 -23.73 0.41 -21.27
C SER A 294 -23.71 0.38 -22.80
N GLY A 295 -24.46 1.28 -23.44
CA GLY A 295 -24.65 1.29 -24.89
C GLY A 295 -25.81 0.41 -25.38
N ALA A 296 -26.45 -0.34 -24.49
CA ALA A 296 -27.55 -1.24 -24.84
C ALA A 296 -28.81 -0.49 -25.33
N PHE A 297 -29.05 0.75 -24.85
CA PHE A 297 -30.26 1.53 -25.16
C PHE A 297 -30.47 1.81 -26.67
N ASP A 298 -29.38 1.86 -27.42
CA ASP A 298 -29.38 2.09 -28.87
C ASP A 298 -29.15 0.81 -29.68
N ASP A 299 -29.01 -0.35 -29.03
CA ASP A 299 -28.96 -1.63 -29.72
C ASP A 299 -30.31 -1.85 -30.43
N PRO A 300 -30.33 -2.05 -31.77
CA PRO A 300 -31.55 -2.35 -32.50
C PRO A 300 -32.30 -3.59 -31.98
N ASN A 301 -31.59 -4.49 -31.28
CA ASN A 301 -32.14 -5.71 -30.69
C ASN A 301 -32.33 -5.60 -29.17
N PHE A 302 -32.31 -4.40 -28.61
CA PHE A 302 -32.54 -4.18 -27.19
C PHE A 302 -33.94 -4.65 -26.77
N ASP A 303 -34.01 -5.64 -25.89
CA ASP A 303 -35.27 -6.14 -25.33
C ASP A 303 -35.72 -5.26 -24.18
N ASP A 304 -36.38 -4.15 -24.49
CA ASP A 304 -36.93 -3.20 -23.52
C ASP A 304 -38.10 -3.75 -22.67
N VAL A 305 -38.50 -5.01 -22.81
CA VAL A 305 -39.53 -5.65 -21.97
C VAL A 305 -38.92 -6.54 -20.91
N ASN A 306 -37.99 -7.40 -21.32
CA ASN A 306 -37.40 -8.40 -20.44
C ASN A 306 -35.98 -8.05 -20.02
N HIS A 307 -35.49 -6.85 -20.35
CA HIS A 307 -34.22 -6.38 -19.83
C HIS A 307 -34.25 -6.41 -18.29
N PRO A 308 -33.18 -6.89 -17.62
CA PRO A 308 -33.19 -7.07 -16.17
C PRO A 308 -33.22 -5.76 -15.34
N THR A 309 -33.27 -4.60 -15.99
CA THR A 309 -33.27 -3.26 -15.36
C THR A 309 -34.66 -2.75 -15.04
#